data_AF-A0A2U2XC57-F1
#
_entry.id   AF-A0A2U2XC57-F1
#
_cell.length_a   1.000
_cell.length_b   1.000
_cell.length_c   1.000
_cell.angle_alpha   90.00
_cell.angle_beta   90.00
_cell.angle_gamma   90.00
#
_symmetry.space_group_name_H-M   'P 1'
#
loop_
_entity.id
_entity.type
_entity.pdbx_description
1 polymer ?
#
loop_
_entity_poly.entity_id
_entity_poly.type
_entity_poly.pdbx_seq_one_letter_code
_entity_poly.pdbx_strand_id
1 'polypeptide(L)'
;MNNIGIVKGDVCSTVAMPSPEDMRALTKFVDVFIQSDAGTECGYSDNEYALEGCFIRDNSEDVIQSSDLILFQNPISAPLIPSGRKVIIANIDFVNDKEQLKLFMHKNIDLYSFDAITDSEETGVFKDKFVNFVRFHLGDPIQSEYVSLFSKSKILTKGQIVHKELL
;
A
#
# COMPACT_ATOMS: atom_id res chain seq x y z
N MET A 1 8.38 -12.98 8.01
CA MET A 1 8.50 -11.53 8.27
C MET A 1 7.49 -10.85 7.36
N ASN A 2 6.92 -9.72 7.78
CA ASN A 2 5.98 -8.94 6.98
C ASN A 2 6.70 -7.65 6.57
N ASN A 3 7.55 -7.74 5.55
CA ASN A 3 8.29 -6.59 5.09
C ASN A 3 7.35 -5.62 4.36
N ILE A 4 7.58 -4.32 4.52
CA ILE A 4 6.73 -3.28 3.91
C ILE A 4 7.47 -2.67 2.72
N GLY A 5 6.73 -2.36 1.66
CA GLY A 5 7.25 -1.69 0.47
C GLY A 5 6.45 -0.45 0.14
N ILE A 6 7.11 0.64 -0.23
CA ILE A 6 6.47 1.84 -0.79
C ILE A 6 7.08 2.11 -2.16
N VAL A 7 6.25 1.96 -3.20
CA VAL A 7 6.63 2.24 -4.58
C VAL A 7 6.38 3.72 -4.87
N LYS A 8 7.30 4.35 -5.62
CA LYS A 8 7.20 5.75 -6.02
C LYS A 8 5.97 5.97 -6.91
N GLY A 9 5.21 7.01 -6.58
CA GLY A 9 4.13 7.53 -7.41
C GLY A 9 4.63 8.48 -8.51
N ASP A 10 3.75 8.82 -9.46
CA ASP A 10 3.97 9.79 -10.53
C ASP A 10 3.72 11.19 -9.98
N VAL A 11 2.83 11.26 -8.99
CA VAL A 11 2.54 12.41 -8.17
C VAL A 11 2.55 11.97 -6.72
N CYS A 12 3.24 12.71 -5.85
CA CYS A 12 3.16 12.48 -4.42
C CYS A 12 2.00 13.25 -3.80
N SER A 13 1.24 12.61 -2.89
CA SER A 13 0.20 13.25 -2.09
C SER A 13 0.45 13.00 -0.61
N THR A 14 0.49 14.06 0.21
CA THR A 14 0.66 13.96 1.67
C THR A 14 -0.54 13.31 2.38
N VAL A 15 -1.64 13.09 1.65
CA VAL A 15 -2.83 12.35 2.08
C VAL A 15 -2.61 10.84 1.95
N ALA A 16 -1.78 10.38 1.02
CA ALA A 16 -1.55 8.96 0.71
C ALA A 16 -0.16 8.46 1.07
N MET A 17 0.87 9.29 0.86
CA MET A 17 2.25 8.99 1.21
C MET A 17 2.46 9.16 2.71
N PRO A 18 2.86 8.10 3.45
CA PRO A 18 3.24 8.23 4.84
C PRO A 18 4.51 9.06 5.00
N SER A 19 4.54 9.93 6.00
CA SER A 19 5.72 10.74 6.33
C SER A 19 6.84 9.88 6.96
N PRO A 20 8.08 10.39 7.04
CA PRO A 20 9.14 9.74 7.81
C PRO A 20 8.74 9.46 9.27
N GLU A 21 8.00 10.37 9.91
CA GLU A 21 7.50 10.18 11.27
C GLU A 21 6.52 9.00 11.37
N ASP A 22 5.62 8.83 10.39
CA ASP A 22 4.70 7.69 10.32
C ASP A 22 5.48 6.36 10.23
N MET A 23 6.63 6.36 9.54
CA MET A 23 7.48 5.18 9.36
C MET A 23 8.29 4.82 10.62
N ARG A 24 8.68 5.80 11.43
CA ARG A 24 9.46 5.59 12.67
C ARG A 24 8.89 4.51 13.59
N ALA A 25 7.57 4.43 13.68
CA ALA A 25 6.91 3.43 14.52
C ALA A 25 6.99 2.02 13.90
N LEU A 26 6.87 1.93 12.58
CA LEU A 26 6.85 0.67 11.83
C LEU A 26 8.23 0.03 11.72
N THR A 27 9.27 0.84 11.49
CA THR A 27 10.67 0.37 11.35
C THR A 27 11.24 -0.30 12.60
N LYS A 28 10.57 -0.17 13.74
CA LYS A 28 10.90 -0.89 14.99
C LYS A 28 10.50 -2.37 14.96
N PHE A 29 9.56 -2.74 14.10
CA PHE A 29 8.96 -4.07 14.08
C PHE A 29 9.20 -4.81 12.77
N VAL A 30 9.38 -4.09 11.66
CA VAL A 30 9.56 -4.66 10.32
C VAL A 30 10.49 -3.82 9.47
N ASP A 31 11.09 -4.46 8.47
CA ASP A 31 11.85 -3.74 7.45
C ASP A 31 10.89 -2.99 6.53
N VAL A 32 11.20 -1.70 6.31
CA VAL A 32 10.46 -0.83 5.39
C VAL A 32 11.36 -0.47 4.22
N PHE A 33 10.98 -0.87 3.01
CA PHE A 33 11.67 -0.56 1.77
C PHE A 33 10.94 0.56 1.03
N ILE A 34 11.64 1.66 0.72
CA ILE A 34 11.05 2.82 0.02
C ILE A 34 11.82 3.03 -1.27
N GLN A 35 11.10 3.18 -2.38
CA GLN A 35 11.73 3.57 -3.64
C GLN A 35 12.28 4.98 -3.53
N SER A 36 13.50 5.20 -4.03
CA SER A 36 14.15 6.50 -4.07
C SER A 36 13.24 7.54 -4.73
N ASP A 37 13.21 8.73 -4.13
CA ASP A 37 12.38 9.86 -4.51
C ASP A 37 10.86 9.63 -4.37
N ALA A 38 10.38 8.59 -3.68
CA ALA A 38 8.95 8.36 -3.52
C ALA A 38 8.23 9.48 -2.74
N GLY A 39 8.93 10.15 -1.81
CA GLY A 39 8.39 11.23 -0.99
C GLY A 39 8.79 12.64 -1.41
N THR A 40 9.68 12.80 -2.40
CA THR A 40 10.35 14.07 -2.70
C THR A 40 9.35 15.19 -3.01
N GLU A 41 8.31 14.91 -3.80
CA GLU A 41 7.26 15.89 -4.13
C GLU A 41 6.35 16.23 -2.93
N CYS A 42 6.27 15.34 -1.93
CA CYS A 42 5.60 15.61 -0.65
C CYS A 42 6.48 16.38 0.34
N GLY A 43 7.72 16.71 -0.03
CA GLY A 43 8.70 17.35 0.85
C GLY A 43 9.42 16.39 1.79
N TYR A 44 9.40 15.08 1.52
CA TYR A 44 10.12 14.07 2.30
C TYR A 44 11.29 13.51 1.49
N SER A 45 12.50 13.70 1.99
CA SER A 45 13.71 13.20 1.33
C SER A 45 14.02 11.75 1.70
N ASP A 46 14.75 11.07 0.82
CA ASP A 46 15.31 9.73 1.07
C ASP A 46 16.15 9.69 2.37
N ASN A 47 16.88 10.77 2.66
CA ASN A 47 17.68 10.89 3.88
C ASN A 47 16.80 10.91 5.13
N GLU A 48 15.67 11.61 5.11
CA GLU A 48 14.74 11.62 6.24
C GLU A 48 14.15 10.24 6.50
N TYR A 49 13.74 9.52 5.45
CA TYR A 49 13.30 8.13 5.59
C TYR A 49 14.41 7.21 6.12
N ALA A 50 15.64 7.35 5.61
CA ALA A 50 16.77 6.55 6.07
C ALA A 50 17.10 6.80 7.55
N LEU A 51 17.00 8.05 8.01
CA LEU A 51 17.19 8.40 9.43
C LEU A 51 16.14 7.75 10.34
N GLU A 52 14.94 7.48 9.82
CA GLU A 52 13.86 6.79 10.54
C GLU A 52 13.95 5.25 10.44
N GLY A 53 15.02 4.73 9.81
CA GLY A 53 15.31 3.30 9.71
C GLY A 53 14.78 2.62 8.46
N CYS A 54 14.28 3.38 7.47
CA CYS A 54 13.86 2.80 6.19
C CYS A 54 15.06 2.46 5.30
N PHE A 55 14.90 1.42 4.47
CA PHE A 55 15.85 1.05 3.43
C PHE A 55 15.44 1.67 2.09
N ILE A 56 16.28 2.54 1.55
CA ILE A 56 16.04 3.14 0.23
C ILE A 56 16.45 2.15 -0.88
N ARG A 57 15.67 2.11 -1.96
CA ARG A 57 15.89 1.25 -3.15
C ARG A 57 15.76 2.08 -4.41
N ASP A 58 16.63 1.86 -5.39
CA ASP A 58 16.67 2.71 -6.58
C ASP A 58 15.45 2.51 -7.50
N ASN A 59 14.85 1.32 -7.49
CA ASN A 59 13.79 0.94 -8.42
C ASN A 59 12.64 0.20 -7.72
N SER A 60 11.48 0.21 -8.39
CA SER A 60 10.25 -0.42 -7.89
C SER A 60 10.35 -1.94 -7.80
N GLU A 61 11.08 -2.58 -8.70
CA GLU A 61 11.24 -4.04 -8.71
C GLU A 61 11.91 -4.54 -7.43
N ASP A 62 12.98 -3.89 -7.00
CA ASP A 62 13.68 -4.23 -5.75
C ASP A 62 12.79 -4.06 -4.52
N VAL A 63 11.96 -3.01 -4.48
CA VAL A 63 10.96 -2.81 -3.42
C VAL A 63 9.95 -3.96 -3.44
N ILE A 64 9.35 -4.25 -4.60
CA ILE A 64 8.32 -5.28 -4.75
C ILE A 64 8.86 -6.66 -4.35
N GLN A 65 10.09 -7.01 -4.74
CA GLN A 65 10.68 -8.30 -4.40
C GLN A 65 10.98 -8.42 -2.91
N SER A 66 11.42 -7.33 -2.26
CA SER A 66 11.82 -7.31 -0.85
C SER A 66 10.65 -7.26 0.15
N SER A 67 9.45 -6.92 -0.31
CA SER A 67 8.29 -6.60 0.54
C SER A 67 7.15 -7.59 0.42
N ASP A 68 6.44 -7.86 1.52
CA ASP A 68 5.25 -8.71 1.57
C ASP A 68 3.96 -7.89 1.48
N LEU A 69 3.98 -6.69 2.07
CA LEU A 69 2.88 -5.71 2.02
C LEU A 69 3.38 -4.45 1.30
N ILE A 70 2.69 -4.01 0.26
CA ILE A 70 3.18 -2.94 -0.63
C ILE A 70 2.13 -1.84 -0.82
N LEU A 71 2.54 -0.58 -0.68
CA LEU A 71 1.80 0.59 -1.09
C LEU A 71 2.09 0.92 -2.56
N PHE A 72 1.04 0.94 -3.37
CA PHE A 72 1.05 1.47 -4.73
C PHE A 72 0.23 2.76 -4.79
N GLN A 73 0.78 3.79 -5.42
CA GLN A 73 0.09 5.09 -5.58
C GLN A 73 -0.31 5.40 -7.02
N ASN A 74 0.13 4.59 -7.99
CA ASN A 74 -0.14 4.80 -9.40
C ASN A 74 -0.72 3.56 -10.08
N PRO A 75 -1.44 3.77 -11.19
CA PRO A 75 -1.61 2.76 -12.23
C PRO A 75 -0.29 2.09 -12.63
N ILE A 76 -0.34 0.80 -12.91
CA ILE A 76 0.78 0.04 -13.48
C ILE A 76 0.59 -0.14 -14.98
N SER A 77 1.70 -0.31 -15.70
CA SER A 77 1.70 -0.43 -17.17
C SER A 77 1.84 -1.87 -17.68
N ALA A 78 2.19 -2.80 -16.79
CA ALA A 78 2.37 -4.20 -17.11
C ALA A 78 1.83 -5.09 -15.96
N PRO A 79 1.43 -6.33 -16.25
CA PRO A 79 0.97 -7.26 -15.21
C PRO A 79 2.06 -7.48 -14.14
N LEU A 80 1.65 -7.42 -12.88
CA LEU A 80 2.56 -7.66 -11.76
C LEU A 80 2.72 -9.16 -11.52
N ILE A 81 3.96 -9.65 -11.64
CA ILE A 81 4.30 -11.07 -11.47
C ILE A 81 5.22 -11.23 -10.25
N PRO A 82 4.68 -11.38 -9.03
CA PRO A 82 5.50 -11.52 -7.84
C PRO A 82 6.02 -12.95 -7.67
N SER A 83 7.24 -13.07 -7.15
CA SER A 83 7.89 -14.35 -6.79
C SER A 83 7.22 -15.06 -5.60
N GLY A 84 6.53 -14.30 -4.74
CA GLY A 84 5.84 -14.78 -3.54
C GLY A 84 4.45 -14.17 -3.36
N ARG A 85 3.80 -14.49 -2.24
CA ARG A 85 2.52 -13.88 -1.87
C ARG A 85 2.73 -12.40 -1.54
N LYS A 86 1.87 -11.53 -2.05
CA LYS A 86 1.90 -10.09 -1.80
C LYS A 86 0.52 -9.60 -1.37
N VAL A 87 0.51 -8.70 -0.40
CA VAL A 87 -0.65 -7.89 -0.03
C VAL A 87 -0.40 -6.49 -0.60
N ILE A 88 -1.25 -6.04 -1.50
CA ILE A 88 -1.09 -4.74 -2.15
C ILE A 88 -2.20 -3.83 -1.68
N ILE A 89 -1.83 -2.62 -1.26
CA ILE A 89 -2.74 -1.54 -0.93
C ILE A 89 -2.52 -0.47 -1.98
N ALA A 90 -3.52 -0.25 -2.82
CA ALA A 90 -3.42 0.62 -3.97
C ALA A 90 -4.29 1.85 -3.78
N ASN A 91 -3.68 3.03 -3.86
CA ASN A 91 -4.36 4.31 -4.00
C ASN A 91 -4.66 4.56 -5.49
N ILE A 92 -5.52 3.73 -6.08
CA ILE A 92 -5.87 3.76 -7.50
C ILE A 92 -7.40 3.71 -7.61
N ASP A 93 -7.95 4.52 -8.51
CA ASP A 93 -9.37 4.54 -8.81
C ASP A 93 -9.76 3.39 -9.76
N PHE A 94 -9.99 2.22 -9.17
CA PHE A 94 -10.44 1.03 -9.90
C PHE A 94 -11.90 1.09 -10.36
N VAL A 95 -12.68 2.07 -9.88
CA VAL A 95 -14.07 2.25 -10.33
C VAL A 95 -14.08 2.80 -11.74
N ASN A 96 -13.25 3.83 -11.98
CA ASN A 96 -13.13 4.47 -13.29
C ASN A 96 -12.11 3.77 -14.21
N ASP A 97 -11.07 3.12 -13.65
CA ASP A 97 -10.07 2.38 -14.43
C ASP A 97 -10.08 0.87 -14.10
N LYS A 98 -11.12 0.17 -14.59
CA LYS A 98 -11.25 -1.28 -14.39
C LYS A 98 -10.17 -2.10 -15.11
N GLU A 99 -9.50 -1.55 -16.12
CA GLU A 99 -8.44 -2.27 -16.84
C GLU A 99 -7.21 -2.48 -15.95
N GLN A 100 -6.95 -1.54 -15.02
CA GLN A 100 -5.89 -1.70 -14.01
C GLN A 100 -6.06 -2.97 -13.18
N LEU A 101 -7.29 -3.39 -12.86
CA LEU A 101 -7.53 -4.61 -12.08
C LEU A 101 -6.88 -5.82 -12.74
N LYS A 102 -6.93 -5.92 -14.07
CA LYS A 102 -6.37 -7.05 -14.83
C LYS A 102 -4.86 -7.17 -14.64
N LEU A 103 -4.17 -6.06 -14.42
CA LEU A 103 -2.72 -6.03 -14.22
C LEU A 103 -2.32 -6.55 -12.83
N PHE A 104 -3.24 -6.54 -11.86
CA PHE A 104 -3.05 -7.10 -10.53
C PHE A 104 -3.66 -8.51 -10.36
N MET A 105 -4.38 -9.03 -11.35
CA MET A 105 -5.04 -10.35 -11.29
C MET A 105 -4.02 -11.50 -11.32
N HIS A 106 -3.45 -11.80 -10.17
CA HIS A 106 -2.51 -12.90 -9.99
C HIS A 106 -2.85 -13.74 -8.75
N LYS A 107 -2.61 -15.05 -8.81
CA LYS A 107 -2.95 -15.99 -7.71
C LYS A 107 -2.25 -15.68 -6.38
N ASN A 108 -1.11 -15.00 -6.43
CA ASN A 108 -0.31 -14.63 -5.27
C ASN A 108 -0.56 -13.19 -4.80
N ILE A 109 -1.49 -12.46 -5.40
CA ILE A 109 -1.82 -11.09 -5.02
C ILE A 109 -3.16 -11.07 -4.29
N ASP A 110 -3.15 -10.47 -3.10
CA ASP A 110 -4.34 -9.93 -2.46
C ASP A 110 -4.31 -8.41 -2.62
N LEU A 111 -5.29 -7.84 -3.33
CA LEU A 111 -5.35 -6.40 -3.62
C LEU A 111 -6.41 -5.74 -2.76
N TYR A 112 -6.07 -4.60 -2.17
CA TYR A 112 -6.92 -3.75 -1.38
C TYR A 112 -6.91 -2.31 -1.92
N SER A 113 -8.05 -1.62 -1.88
CA SER A 113 -8.13 -0.16 -2.03
C SER A 113 -9.16 0.38 -1.06
N PHE A 114 -8.81 1.45 -0.36
CA PHE A 114 -9.69 2.08 0.63
C PHE A 114 -10.74 2.99 -0.01
N ASP A 115 -10.47 3.50 -1.21
CA ASP A 115 -11.33 4.46 -1.92
C ASP A 115 -12.38 3.79 -2.81
N ALA A 116 -12.19 2.49 -3.11
CA ALA A 116 -13.23 1.68 -3.75
C ALA A 116 -14.46 1.45 -2.83
N ILE A 117 -14.36 1.87 -1.57
CA ILE A 117 -15.47 1.91 -0.63
C ILE A 117 -15.88 3.36 -0.53
N THR A 118 -17.14 3.66 -0.84
CA THR A 118 -17.78 4.91 -0.41
C THR A 118 -17.89 4.87 1.12
N ASP A 119 -16.82 5.28 1.81
CA ASP A 119 -16.86 5.38 3.27
C ASP A 119 -17.51 6.72 3.62
N SER A 120 -18.70 6.67 4.18
CA SER A 120 -19.44 7.82 4.69
C SER A 120 -18.88 8.34 6.03
N GLU A 121 -17.75 7.81 6.50
CA GLU A 121 -17.22 8.02 7.85
C GLU A 121 -15.81 8.64 7.86
N GLU A 122 -15.55 9.43 8.90
CA GLU A 122 -14.35 10.22 9.22
C GLU A 122 -13.09 9.35 9.50
N THR A 123 -12.90 8.22 8.83
CA THR A 123 -11.85 7.22 9.11
C THR A 123 -10.46 7.64 8.61
N GLY A 124 -10.03 8.86 8.91
CA GLY A 124 -8.71 9.40 8.57
C GLY A 124 -8.43 9.51 7.07
N VAL A 125 -7.25 10.03 6.73
CA VAL A 125 -6.79 10.08 5.34
C VAL A 125 -6.18 8.73 4.90
N PHE A 126 -5.94 8.55 3.61
CA PHE A 126 -5.46 7.28 3.05
C PHE A 126 -4.21 6.74 3.78
N LYS A 127 -3.22 7.59 4.10
CA LYS A 127 -2.03 7.19 4.84
C LYS A 127 -2.34 6.65 6.24
N ASP A 128 -3.34 7.20 6.92
CA ASP A 128 -3.74 6.74 8.26
C ASP A 128 -4.34 5.34 8.17
N LYS A 129 -5.18 5.12 7.15
CA LYS A 129 -5.75 3.80 6.83
C LYS A 129 -4.65 2.80 6.49
N PHE A 130 -3.65 3.20 5.71
CA PHE A 130 -2.49 2.37 5.37
C PHE A 130 -1.68 1.97 6.61
N VAL A 131 -1.30 2.93 7.46
CA VAL A 131 -0.53 2.67 8.68
C VAL A 131 -1.31 1.75 9.63
N ASN A 132 -2.60 1.98 9.82
CA ASN A 132 -3.43 1.09 10.65
C ASN A 132 -3.60 -0.31 10.03
N PHE A 133 -3.66 -0.42 8.71
CA PHE A 133 -3.72 -1.72 8.02
C PHE A 133 -2.43 -2.52 8.21
N VAL A 134 -1.28 -1.86 8.16
CA VAL A 134 0.01 -2.46 8.50
C VAL A 134 -0.02 -2.95 9.94
N ARG A 135 -0.39 -2.11 10.90
CA ARG A 135 -0.46 -2.48 12.32
C ARG A 135 -1.37 -3.68 12.55
N PHE A 136 -2.55 -3.69 11.95
CA PHE A 136 -3.46 -4.83 11.97
C PHE A 136 -2.79 -6.12 11.45
N HIS A 137 -2.01 -6.05 10.37
CA HIS A 137 -1.25 -7.18 9.83
C HIS A 137 -0.08 -7.64 10.72
N LEU A 138 0.44 -6.76 11.57
CA LEU A 138 1.45 -7.09 12.59
C LEU A 138 0.82 -7.68 13.86
N GLY A 139 -0.51 -7.70 13.96
CA GLY A 139 -1.23 -8.17 15.15
C GLY A 139 -1.38 -7.10 16.24
N ASP A 140 -1.10 -5.84 15.93
CA ASP A 140 -1.36 -4.73 16.84
C ASP A 140 -2.88 -4.54 17.02
N PRO A 141 -3.33 -4.20 18.24
CA PRO A 141 -4.72 -3.81 18.47
C PRO A 141 -5.02 -2.50 17.74
N ILE A 142 -6.09 -2.51 16.95
CA ILE A 142 -6.65 -1.35 16.25
C ILE A 142 -8.13 -1.19 16.59
N GLN A 143 -8.69 0.00 16.34
CA GLN A 143 -10.11 0.25 16.57
C GLN A 143 -10.99 -0.60 15.64
N SER A 144 -12.20 -0.92 16.09
CA SER A 144 -13.12 -1.81 15.36
C SER A 144 -13.57 -1.25 14.02
N GLU A 145 -13.67 0.08 13.86
CA GLU A 145 -13.98 0.70 12.57
C GLU A 145 -12.97 0.30 11.48
N TYR A 146 -11.67 0.30 11.78
CA TYR A 146 -10.62 -0.11 10.84
C TYR A 146 -10.73 -1.59 10.48
N VAL A 147 -11.09 -2.46 11.42
CA VAL A 147 -11.28 -3.90 11.13
C VAL A 147 -12.42 -4.10 10.12
N SER A 148 -13.54 -3.40 10.30
CA SER A 148 -14.68 -3.41 9.37
C SER A 148 -14.26 -2.88 8.00
N LEU A 149 -13.56 -1.75 7.95
CA LEU A 149 -13.02 -1.15 6.73
C LEU A 149 -12.14 -2.13 5.96
N PHE A 150 -11.17 -2.76 6.63
CA PHE A 150 -10.19 -3.66 6.00
C PHE A 150 -10.82 -4.95 5.46
N SER A 151 -11.89 -5.42 6.11
CA SER A 151 -12.65 -6.58 5.62
C SER A 151 -13.38 -6.29 4.30
N LYS A 152 -13.82 -5.04 4.10
CA LYS A 152 -14.54 -4.60 2.91
C LYS A 152 -13.61 -4.13 1.79
N SER A 153 -12.39 -3.71 2.10
CA SER A 153 -11.50 -3.05 1.12
C SER A 153 -10.78 -4.03 0.20
N LYS A 154 -10.99 -5.34 0.38
CA LYS A 154 -10.38 -6.36 -0.46
C LYS A 154 -11.08 -6.44 -1.82
N ILE A 155 -10.31 -6.18 -2.88
CA ILE A 155 -10.79 -6.15 -4.26
C ILE A 155 -10.46 -7.43 -5.01
N LEU A 156 -9.22 -7.90 -4.89
CA LEU A 156 -8.76 -9.13 -5.52
C LEU A 156 -8.26 -10.12 -4.48
N THR A 157 -8.54 -11.40 -4.73
CA THR A 157 -7.82 -12.49 -4.07
C THR A 157 -7.74 -13.68 -5.01
N LYS A 158 -6.61 -14.40 -4.99
CA LYS A 158 -6.39 -15.59 -5.83
C LYS A 158 -6.67 -15.35 -7.32
N GLY A 159 -6.36 -14.15 -7.82
CA GLY A 159 -6.58 -13.77 -9.22
C GLY A 159 -8.04 -13.55 -9.61
N GLN A 160 -8.95 -13.36 -8.65
CA GLN A 160 -10.37 -13.12 -8.89
C GLN A 160 -10.83 -11.83 -8.22
N ILE A 161 -11.72 -11.10 -8.87
CA ILE A 161 -12.43 -9.96 -8.28
C ILE A 161 -13.43 -10.50 -7.26
N VAL A 162 -13.37 -9.98 -6.03
CA VAL A 162 -14.27 -10.36 -4.93
C VAL A 162 -15.14 -9.19 -4.43
N HIS A 163 -14.82 -7.96 -4.83
CA HIS A 163 -15.61 -6.80 -4.47
C HIS A 163 -16.82 -6.63 -5.39
N LYS A 164 -18.03 -6.64 -4.83
CA LYS A 164 -19.29 -6.70 -5.59
C LYS A 164 -19.52 -5.53 -6.54
N GLU A 165 -19.07 -4.33 -6.18
CA GLU A 165 -19.25 -3.12 -7.00
C GLU A 165 -18.31 -3.07 -8.21
N LEU A 166 -17.29 -3.94 -8.24
CA LEU A 166 -16.31 -4.03 -9.32
C LEU A 166 -16.55 -5.24 -10.24
N LEU A 167 -17.52 -6.11 -9.91
CA LEU A 167 -18.04 -7.17 -10.79
C LEU A 167 -18.93 -6.57 -11.89
#